data_AF-A0A4D4JXZ8-F1
#
_entry.id   AF-A0A4D4JXZ8-F1
#
_cell.length_a   1.000
_cell.length_b   1.000
_cell.length_c   1.000
_cell.angle_alpha   90.00
_cell.angle_beta   90.00
_cell.angle_gamma   90.00
#
_symmetry.space_group_name_H-M   'P 1'
#
loop_
_entity.id
_entity.type
_entity.pdbx_description
1 polymer ?
#
loop_
_entity_poly.entity_id
_entity_poly.type
_entity_poly.pdbx_seq_one_letter_code
_entity_poly.pdbx_strand_id
1 'polypeptide(L)'
;MLAALLAGAALALAGTLVQAVTRNPLAEPAVLGVSGGAALGAVLLVTTAPVAGAWGMAGAAFAGAAVSCVLAADLLGRTVIAPAQLGAGLMTAVIGTPHFLQLLVRSRR
;
A
#
# COMPACT_ATOMS: atom_id res chain seq x y z
N MET A 1 -6.79 -0.11 31.48
CA MET A 1 -5.91 -1.28 31.71
C MET A 1 -6.26 -2.45 30.79
N LEU A 2 -7.51 -2.94 30.77
CA LEU A 2 -7.94 -4.01 29.84
C LEU A 2 -7.68 -3.66 28.37
N ALA A 3 -8.06 -2.46 27.91
CA ALA A 3 -7.81 -2.03 26.54
C ALA A 3 -6.32 -2.00 26.16
N ALA A 4 -5.44 -1.65 27.10
CA ALA A 4 -3.99 -1.65 26.88
C ALA A 4 -3.43 -3.08 26.78
N LEU A 5 -3.93 -4.01 27.61
CA LEU A 5 -3.60 -5.43 27.51
C LEU A 5 -4.04 -6.02 26.17
N LEU A 6 -5.26 -5.73 25.74
CA LEU A 6 -5.79 -6.20 24.45
C LEU A 6 -5.01 -5.61 23.27
N ALA A 7 -4.67 -4.31 23.32
CA ALA A 7 -3.86 -3.68 22.29
C ALA A 7 -2.44 -4.28 22.23
N GLY A 8 -1.81 -4.52 23.39
CA GLY A 8 -0.49 -5.17 23.46
C GLY A 8 -0.51 -6.60 22.92
N ALA A 9 -1.53 -7.39 23.29
CA ALA A 9 -1.71 -8.75 22.76
C ALA A 9 -1.94 -8.76 21.25
N ALA A 10 -2.75 -7.82 20.73
CA ALA A 10 -3.00 -7.67 19.31
C ALA A 10 -1.73 -7.29 18.52
N LEU A 11 -0.92 -6.36 19.04
CA LEU A 11 0.37 -6.00 18.44
C LEU A 11 1.36 -7.17 18.42
N ALA A 12 1.42 -7.95 19.53
CA ALA A 12 2.27 -9.13 19.60
C ALA A 12 1.85 -10.21 18.58
N LEU A 13 0.55 -10.49 18.46
CA LEU A 13 0.00 -11.41 17.46
C LEU A 13 0.25 -10.93 16.03
N ALA A 14 0.02 -9.64 15.75
CA ALA A 14 0.30 -9.07 14.44
C ALA A 14 1.80 -9.19 14.09
N GLY A 15 2.68 -8.95 15.06
CA GLY A 15 4.13 -9.10 14.91
C GLY A 15 4.54 -10.53 14.57
N THR A 16 4.08 -11.51 15.36
CA THR A 16 4.42 -12.92 15.12
C THR A 16 3.84 -13.44 13.80
N LEU A 17 2.65 -13.01 13.39
CA LEU A 17 2.06 -13.37 12.10
C LEU A 17 2.85 -12.79 10.92
N VAL A 18 3.22 -11.51 10.98
CA VAL A 18 4.03 -10.88 9.93
C VAL A 18 5.40 -11.53 9.83
N GLN A 19 6.06 -11.76 10.96
CA GLN A 19 7.36 -12.45 11.00
C GLN A 19 7.26 -13.88 10.45
N ALA A 20 6.18 -14.62 10.74
CA ALA A 20 5.95 -15.98 10.25
C ALA A 20 5.69 -16.02 8.73
N VAL A 21 4.87 -15.12 8.20
CA VAL A 21 4.54 -15.05 6.77
C VAL A 21 5.76 -14.62 5.95
N THR A 22 6.51 -13.62 6.43
CA THR A 22 7.69 -13.10 5.73
C THR A 22 8.94 -13.94 5.96
N ARG A 23 8.91 -14.89 6.92
CA ARG A 23 10.08 -15.66 7.39
C ARG A 23 11.27 -14.74 7.73
N ASN A 24 10.98 -13.54 8.25
CA ASN A 24 11.99 -12.54 8.57
C ASN A 24 11.79 -12.06 10.02
N PRO A 25 12.69 -12.39 10.95
CA PRO A 25 12.58 -11.99 12.35
C PRO A 25 12.72 -10.46 12.56
N LEU A 26 13.19 -9.72 11.55
CA LEU A 26 13.26 -8.26 11.56
C LEU A 26 12.00 -7.59 10.97
N ALA A 27 11.04 -8.36 10.45
CA ALA A 27 9.82 -7.79 9.88
C ALA A 27 8.91 -7.26 10.99
N GLU A 28 8.58 -5.97 10.91
CA GLU A 28 7.69 -5.30 11.85
C GLU A 28 6.43 -4.81 11.11
N PRO A 29 5.21 -5.12 11.59
CA PRO A 29 3.95 -4.73 10.93
C PRO A 29 3.80 -3.22 10.75
N ALA A 30 4.40 -2.41 11.61
CA ALA A 30 4.36 -0.95 11.52
C ALA A 30 5.08 -0.40 10.28
N VAL A 31 6.03 -1.15 9.71
CA VAL A 31 6.82 -0.74 8.53
C VAL A 31 5.97 -0.72 7.25
N LEU A 32 4.80 -1.37 7.25
CA LEU A 32 3.83 -1.35 6.14
C LEU A 32 3.11 0.00 5.98
N GLY A 33 3.49 1.03 6.75
CA GLY A 33 2.91 2.37 6.69
C GLY A 33 1.62 2.54 7.49
N VAL A 34 1.10 1.49 8.12
CA VAL A 34 -0.16 1.51 8.90
C VAL A 34 -0.14 2.55 10.02
N SER A 35 0.98 2.64 10.77
CA SER A 35 1.13 3.64 11.85
C SER A 35 1.20 5.07 11.30
N GLY A 36 1.88 5.26 10.16
CA GLY A 36 1.95 6.56 9.48
C GLY A 36 0.58 6.99 8.96
N GLY A 37 -0.16 6.07 8.32
CA GLY A 37 -1.52 6.30 7.84
C GLY A 37 -2.48 6.66 8.98
N ALA A 38 -2.40 5.96 10.12
CA ALA A 38 -3.21 6.29 11.29
C ALA A 38 -2.91 7.68 11.84
N ALA A 39 -1.63 8.02 11.99
CA ALA A 39 -1.22 9.34 12.45
C ALA A 39 -1.68 10.45 11.49
N LEU A 40 -1.52 10.25 10.18
CA LEU A 40 -1.97 11.21 9.16
C LEU A 40 -3.50 11.39 9.19
N GLY A 41 -4.26 10.30 9.32
CA GLY A 41 -5.73 10.37 9.42
C GLY A 41 -6.19 11.16 10.66
N ALA A 42 -5.59 10.90 11.82
CA ALA A 42 -5.88 11.65 13.03
C ALA A 42 -5.49 13.14 12.92
N VAL A 43 -4.32 13.42 12.35
CA VAL A 43 -3.81 14.79 12.15
C VAL A 43 -4.70 15.57 11.17
N LEU A 44 -5.13 14.96 10.06
CA LEU A 44 -6.08 15.60 9.13
C LEU A 44 -7.40 15.96 9.82
N LEU A 45 -7.93 15.06 10.64
CA LEU A 45 -9.19 15.33 11.33
C LEU A 45 -9.05 16.47 12.34
N VAL A 46 -8.03 16.43 13.19
CA VAL A 46 -7.87 17.47 14.24
C VAL A 46 -7.54 18.84 13.64
N THR A 47 -6.85 18.89 12.50
CA THR A 47 -6.51 20.15 11.82
C THR A 47 -7.71 20.76 11.08
N THR A 48 -8.60 19.94 10.52
CA THR A 48 -9.78 20.42 9.77
C THR A 48 -11.03 20.60 10.65
N ALA A 49 -11.16 19.79 11.70
CA ALA A 49 -12.27 19.79 12.64
C ALA A 49 -11.73 19.70 14.09
N PRO A 50 -11.26 20.82 14.68
CA PRO A 50 -10.60 20.84 15.98
C PRO A 50 -11.50 20.49 17.19
N VAL A 51 -12.79 20.22 16.95
CA VAL A 51 -13.77 19.79 17.97
C VAL A 51 -14.11 18.29 17.83
N ALA A 52 -13.31 17.52 17.08
CA ALA A 52 -13.50 16.09 16.94
C ALA A 52 -13.35 15.36 18.28
N GLY A 53 -14.41 14.71 18.75
CA GLY A 53 -14.37 13.87 19.95
C GLY A 53 -13.50 12.63 19.78
N ALA A 54 -13.22 11.94 20.88
CA ALA A 54 -12.35 10.76 20.93
C ALA A 54 -12.75 9.66 19.92
N TRP A 55 -14.05 9.46 19.70
CA TRP A 55 -14.56 8.50 18.71
C TRP A 55 -14.29 8.94 17.27
N GLY A 56 -14.34 10.24 16.98
CA GLY A 56 -13.97 10.79 15.67
C GLY A 56 -12.48 10.60 15.40
N MET A 57 -11.63 10.90 16.37
CA MET A 57 -10.18 10.67 16.27
C MET A 57 -9.84 9.20 16.06
N ALA A 58 -10.46 8.29 16.82
CA ALA A 58 -10.27 6.85 16.64
C ALA A 58 -10.72 6.37 15.26
N GLY A 59 -11.86 6.87 14.77
CA GLY A 59 -12.37 6.57 13.44
C GLY A 59 -11.44 7.05 12.32
N ALA A 60 -10.92 8.28 12.43
CA ALA A 60 -10.00 8.82 11.43
C ALA A 60 -8.62 8.14 11.45
N ALA A 61 -8.10 7.80 12.64
CA ALA A 61 -6.89 6.99 12.76
C ALA A 61 -7.07 5.61 12.12
N PHE A 62 -8.21 4.95 12.38
CA PHE A 62 -8.51 3.65 11.78
C PHE A 62 -8.66 3.74 10.25
N ALA A 63 -9.37 4.77 9.75
CA ALA A 63 -9.54 4.99 8.32
C ALA A 63 -8.19 5.23 7.62
N GLY A 64 -7.33 6.07 8.20
CA GLY A 64 -5.98 6.33 7.68
C GLY A 64 -5.10 5.09 7.65
N ALA A 65 -5.13 4.27 8.70
CA ALA A 65 -4.47 2.96 8.73
C ALA A 65 -4.99 2.01 7.64
N ALA A 66 -6.31 1.93 7.47
CA ALA A 66 -6.95 1.05 6.48
C ALA A 66 -6.56 1.45 5.05
N VAL A 67 -6.57 2.76 4.73
CA VAL A 67 -6.14 3.27 3.42
C VAL A 67 -4.68 2.90 3.16
N SER A 68 -3.78 3.10 4.13
CA SER A 68 -2.37 2.73 3.97
C SER A 68 -2.20 1.23 3.74
N CYS A 69 -2.97 0.40 4.43
CA CYS A 69 -2.93 -1.06 4.27
C CYS A 69 -3.36 -1.49 2.86
N VAL A 70 -4.45 -0.90 2.34
CA VAL A 70 -4.93 -1.17 0.96
C VAL A 70 -3.90 -0.74 -0.08
N LEU A 71 -3.29 0.44 0.09
CA LEU A 71 -2.24 0.92 -0.81
C LEU A 71 -1.01 0.01 -0.77
N ALA A 72 -0.55 -0.39 0.42
CA ALA A 72 0.56 -1.32 0.56
C ALA A 72 0.26 -2.68 -0.10
N ALA A 73 -0.97 -3.20 0.07
CA ALA A 73 -1.40 -4.43 -0.57
C ALA A 73 -1.45 -4.33 -2.10
N ASP A 74 -1.95 -3.23 -2.66
CA ASP A 74 -1.98 -2.98 -4.11
C ASP A 74 -0.55 -2.87 -4.68
N LEU A 75 0.35 -2.14 -4.01
CA LEU A 75 1.76 -2.02 -4.40
C LEU A 75 2.49 -3.37 -4.34
N LEU A 76 2.28 -4.15 -3.28
CA LEU A 76 2.82 -5.51 -3.15
C LEU A 76 2.27 -6.42 -4.25
N GLY A 77 0.97 -6.36 -4.52
CA GLY A 77 0.36 -7.11 -5.63
C GLY A 77 0.99 -6.76 -6.98
N ARG A 78 1.19 -5.48 -7.26
CA ARG A 78 1.81 -5.03 -8.52
C ARG A 78 3.29 -5.39 -8.64
N THR A 79 4.04 -5.39 -7.54
CA THR A 79 5.48 -5.67 -7.57
C THR A 79 5.80 -7.17 -7.54
N VAL A 80 5.04 -7.95 -6.76
CA VAL A 80 5.28 -9.39 -6.57
C VAL A 80 4.54 -10.23 -7.61
N ILE A 81 3.31 -9.86 -7.98
CA ILE A 81 2.46 -10.65 -8.89
C ILE A 81 2.58 -10.18 -10.35
N ALA A 82 3.01 -8.93 -10.61
CA ALA A 82 2.99 -8.35 -11.95
C ALA A 82 4.35 -7.91 -12.56
N PRO A 83 5.48 -8.64 -12.42
CA PRO A 83 6.60 -8.42 -13.34
C PRO A 83 6.33 -8.99 -14.75
N ALA A 84 5.28 -9.81 -14.94
CA ALA A 84 4.96 -10.41 -16.25
C ALA A 84 4.44 -9.39 -17.29
N GLN A 85 3.80 -8.29 -16.87
CA GLN A 85 3.25 -7.29 -17.79
C GLN A 85 4.33 -6.41 -18.44
N LEU A 86 5.49 -6.22 -17.78
CA LEU A 86 6.63 -5.53 -18.37
C LEU A 86 7.16 -6.29 -19.60
N GLY A 87 7.19 -7.63 -19.53
CA GLY A 87 7.54 -8.47 -20.69
C GLY A 87 6.55 -8.32 -21.83
N ALA A 88 5.24 -8.33 -21.54
CA ALA A 88 4.21 -8.15 -22.56
C ALA A 88 4.26 -6.78 -23.24
N GLY A 89 4.46 -5.69 -22.46
CA GLY A 89 4.62 -4.33 -22.98
C GLY A 89 5.89 -4.13 -23.80
N LEU A 90 7.00 -4.78 -23.42
CA LEU A 90 8.23 -4.79 -24.21
C LEU A 90 8.03 -5.55 -25.52
N MET A 91 7.34 -6.70 -25.50
CA MET A 91 7.07 -7.50 -26.71
C MET A 91 6.15 -6.77 -27.68
N THR A 92 5.12 -6.09 -27.20
CA THR A 92 4.25 -5.27 -28.07
C THR A 92 4.97 -4.04 -28.60
N ALA A 93 5.90 -3.44 -27.84
CA ALA A 93 6.75 -2.37 -28.34
C ALA A 93 7.69 -2.89 -29.44
N VAL A 94 8.39 -4.01 -29.22
CA VAL A 94 9.28 -4.62 -30.23
C VAL A 94 8.56 -4.97 -31.52
N ILE A 95 7.30 -5.42 -31.45
CA ILE A 95 6.49 -5.75 -32.63
C ILE A 95 5.85 -4.50 -33.26
N GLY A 96 5.36 -3.56 -32.43
CA GLY A 96 4.64 -2.38 -32.86
C GLY A 96 5.53 -1.29 -33.47
N THR A 97 6.72 -1.06 -32.92
CA THR A 97 7.69 -0.06 -33.40
C THR A 97 8.09 -0.27 -34.87
N PRO A 98 8.49 -1.48 -35.34
CA PRO A 98 8.83 -1.68 -36.75
C PRO A 98 7.61 -1.51 -37.67
N HIS A 99 6.42 -1.94 -37.24
CA HIS A 99 5.21 -1.81 -38.07
C HIS A 99 4.79 -0.33 -38.23
N PHE A 100 4.90 0.47 -37.16
CA PHE A 100 4.61 1.90 -37.22
C PHE A 100 5.64 2.67 -38.06
N LEU A 101 6.93 2.32 -37.96
CA LEU A 101 7.99 2.86 -38.82
C LEU A 101 7.77 2.50 -40.30
N GLN A 102 7.36 1.26 -40.59
CA GLN A 102 7.02 0.84 -41.95
C GLN A 102 5.86 1.66 -42.52
N LEU A 103 4.80 1.90 -41.73
CA LEU A 103 3.68 2.73 -42.15
C LEU A 103 4.12 4.17 -42.43
N LEU A 104 4.99 4.75 -41.61
CA LEU A 104 5.50 6.12 -41.78
C LEU A 104 6.36 6.28 -43.03
N VAL A 105 7.17 5.27 -43.36
CA VAL A 105 7.96 5.26 -44.60
C VAL A 105 7.06 5.04 -45.82
N ARG A 106 5.98 4.27 -45.68
CA ARG A 106 5.04 3.97 -46.77
C ARG A 106 4.07 5.11 -47.06
N SER A 107 3.73 5.95 -46.07
CA SER A 107 2.86 7.13 -46.25
C SER A 107 3.59 8.37 -46.78
N ARG A 108 4.93 8.32 -46.86
CA ARG A 108 5.79 9.38 -47.41
C ARG A 108 6.21 9.15 -48.86
N ARG A 109 5.79 8.03 -49.46
CA ARG A 109 5.88 7.75 -50.90
C ARG A 109 4.50 7.90 -51.52
#